data_AF-A0A2T4U8K5-F1
#
_entry.id   AF-A0A2T4U8K5-F1
#
_cell.length_a   1.000
_cell.length_b   1.000
_cell.length_c   1.000
_cell.angle_alpha   90.00
_cell.angle_beta   90.00
_cell.angle_gamma   90.00
#
_symmetry.space_group_name_H-M   'P 1'
#
loop_
_entity.id
_entity.type
_entity.pdbx_description
1 polymer ?
#
loop_
_entity_poly.entity_id
_entity_poly.type
_entity_poly.pdbx_seq_one_letter_code
_entity_poly.pdbx_strand_id
1 'polypeptide(L)'
;MSHVDPSAPLEGKPTKESERNLKRESRTQLVSFIFMIFITSTAFLTVASDIVPTGFAIPFILLLASIQVIMQLYVFMHMNHGSRWINVMMWAGLFVAAMTVAALMILIGVTKY
;
A
#
# COMPACT_ATOMS: atom_id res chain seq x y z
N MET A 1 19.91 -38.21 -20.96
CA MET A 1 18.56 -37.62 -20.95
C MET A 1 18.48 -36.67 -19.76
N SER A 2 18.59 -35.38 -20.02
CA SER A 2 18.57 -34.31 -19.03
C SER A 2 17.14 -34.07 -18.54
N HIS A 3 16.82 -34.56 -17.35
CA HIS A 3 15.59 -34.19 -16.68
C HIS A 3 15.81 -32.84 -15.97
N VAL A 4 15.36 -31.78 -16.62
CA VAL A 4 15.30 -30.40 -16.12
C VAL A 4 14.30 -30.35 -14.95
N ASP A 5 14.71 -29.82 -13.80
CA ASP A 5 13.81 -29.52 -12.66
C ASP A 5 13.43 -28.03 -12.67
N PRO A 6 12.21 -27.65 -13.06
CA PRO A 6 11.86 -26.26 -13.35
C PRO A 6 11.49 -25.43 -12.12
N SER A 7 11.30 -26.03 -10.93
CA SER A 7 10.69 -25.33 -9.80
C SER A 7 10.88 -26.04 -8.46
N ALA A 8 11.99 -26.73 -8.17
CA ALA A 8 12.20 -27.43 -6.89
C ALA A 8 11.81 -26.58 -5.64
N PRO A 9 10.70 -26.92 -4.94
CA PRO A 9 10.80 -27.46 -3.59
C PRO A 9 9.85 -28.66 -3.39
N LEU A 10 10.41 -29.87 -3.27
CA LEU A 10 9.60 -31.09 -3.16
C LEU A 10 9.78 -31.84 -1.83
N GLU A 11 10.94 -31.83 -1.15
CA GLU A 11 11.09 -32.48 0.18
C GLU A 11 12.37 -32.11 0.96
N GLY A 12 12.86 -30.88 0.79
CA GLY A 12 14.09 -30.42 1.44
C GLY A 12 13.96 -28.98 1.88
N LYS A 13 14.41 -28.69 3.10
CA LYS A 13 14.39 -27.36 3.72
C LYS A 13 14.81 -26.29 2.70
N PRO A 14 14.14 -25.13 2.64
CA PRO A 14 14.44 -24.10 1.66
C PRO A 14 15.95 -23.83 1.63
N THR A 15 16.54 -23.80 0.43
CA THR A 15 17.97 -23.48 0.25
C THR A 15 18.25 -22.17 0.99
N LYS A 16 19.32 -22.12 1.80
CA LYS A 16 19.68 -20.96 2.65
C LYS A 16 19.74 -19.63 1.88
N GLU A 17 19.87 -19.65 0.54
CA GLU A 17 19.80 -18.47 -0.31
C GLU A 17 18.39 -17.90 -0.48
N SER A 18 17.36 -18.73 -0.74
CA SER A 18 15.97 -18.26 -0.85
C SER A 18 15.49 -17.63 0.46
N GLU A 19 15.79 -18.25 1.60
CA GLU A 19 15.49 -17.68 2.92
C GLU A 19 16.21 -16.34 3.17
N ARG A 20 17.43 -16.16 2.66
CA ARG A 20 18.19 -14.91 2.80
C ARG A 20 17.60 -13.80 1.94
N ASN A 21 17.12 -14.10 0.74
CA ASN A 21 16.48 -13.12 -0.15
C ASN A 21 15.12 -12.67 0.38
N LEU A 22 14.27 -13.62 0.80
CA LEU A 22 12.96 -13.33 1.42
C LEU A 22 13.11 -12.47 2.69
N LYS A 23 14.13 -12.74 3.51
CA LYS A 23 14.42 -11.95 4.72
C LYS A 23 14.89 -10.52 4.42
N ARG A 24 15.48 -10.26 3.24
CA ARG A 24 15.87 -8.90 2.83
C ARG A 24 14.66 -8.13 2.32
N GLU A 25 13.84 -8.76 1.50
CA GLU A 25 12.60 -8.19 0.97
C GLU A 25 11.61 -7.85 2.10
N SER A 26 11.42 -8.78 3.06
CA SER A 26 10.53 -8.55 4.20
C SER A 26 11.01 -7.43 5.11
N ARG A 27 12.33 -7.24 5.26
CA ARG A 27 12.89 -6.11 6.01
C ARG A 27 12.58 -4.78 5.34
N THR A 28 12.73 -4.68 4.03
CA THR A 28 12.40 -3.46 3.27
C THR A 28 10.91 -3.14 3.41
N GLN A 29 10.04 -4.15 3.26
CA GLN A 29 8.60 -4.00 3.44
C GLN A 29 8.23 -3.58 4.87
N LEU A 30 8.88 -4.16 5.89
CA LEU A 30 8.66 -3.81 7.29
C LEU A 30 9.09 -2.37 7.59
N VAL A 31 10.21 -1.91 7.05
CA VAL A 31 10.66 -0.51 7.20
C VAL A 31 9.64 0.45 6.59
N SER A 32 9.17 0.17 5.37
CA SER A 32 8.12 0.97 4.73
C SER A 32 6.82 0.95 5.55
N PHE A 33 6.44 -0.19 6.12
CA PHE A 33 5.24 -0.31 6.95
C PHE A 33 5.32 0.54 8.23
N ILE A 34 6.44 0.50 8.94
CA ILE A 34 6.66 1.33 10.13
C ILE A 34 6.61 2.82 9.77
N PHE A 35 7.18 3.19 8.62
CA PHE A 35 7.15 4.57 8.14
C PHE A 35 5.72 5.05 7.79
N MET A 36 4.88 4.18 7.22
CA MET A 36 3.46 4.48 6.98
C MET A 36 2.73 4.74 8.29
N ILE A 37 2.92 3.87 9.30
CA ILE A 37 2.32 4.04 10.62
C ILE A 37 2.75 5.37 11.22
N PHE A 38 4.03 5.71 11.15
CA PHE A 38 4.54 6.99 11.63
C PHE A 38 3.78 8.19 11.02
N ILE A 39 3.71 8.28 9.70
CA ILE A 39 2.99 9.37 9.01
C ILE A 39 1.49 9.39 9.40
N THR A 40 0.83 8.23 9.43
CA THR A 40 -0.60 8.17 9.82
C THR A 40 -0.82 8.62 11.27
N SER A 41 0.06 8.21 12.18
CA SER A 41 -0.02 8.61 13.59
C SER A 41 0.15 10.13 13.74
N THR A 42 1.03 10.75 12.95
CA THR A 42 1.17 12.21 12.91
C THR A 42 -0.11 12.88 12.42
N ALA A 43 -0.74 12.37 11.36
CA ALA A 43 -2.00 12.92 10.86
C ALA A 43 -3.13 12.85 11.91
N PHE A 44 -3.26 11.72 12.61
CA PHE A 44 -4.22 11.57 13.70
C PHE A 44 -3.92 12.50 14.87
N LEU A 45 -2.65 12.63 15.25
CA LEU A 45 -2.25 13.52 16.33
C LEU A 45 -2.54 14.98 15.98
N THR A 46 -2.30 15.40 14.73
CA THR A 46 -2.64 16.75 14.24
C THR A 46 -4.14 17.04 14.28
N VAL A 47 -5.00 16.04 14.08
CA VAL A 47 -6.47 16.20 14.18
C VAL A 47 -6.94 16.15 15.63
N ALA A 48 -6.42 15.21 16.41
CA ALA A 48 -6.83 14.98 17.78
C ALA A 48 -6.35 16.10 18.72
N SER A 49 -5.26 16.76 18.35
CA SER A 49 -4.79 17.95 19.03
C SER A 49 -5.53 19.15 18.42
N ASP A 50 -6.56 19.64 19.11
CA ASP A 50 -7.37 20.83 18.75
C ASP A 50 -6.55 22.15 18.64
N ILE A 51 -5.22 22.05 18.68
CA ILE A 51 -4.25 23.13 18.49
C ILE A 51 -4.20 23.63 17.04
N VAL A 52 -4.69 22.87 16.07
CA VAL A 52 -4.69 23.28 14.65
C VAL A 52 -6.11 23.64 14.19
N PRO A 53 -6.32 24.87 13.67
CA PRO A 53 -7.62 25.25 13.10
C PRO A 53 -8.08 24.26 12.03
N THR A 54 -9.36 23.88 12.07
CA THR A 54 -9.94 22.88 11.17
C THR A 54 -9.75 23.22 9.69
N GLY A 55 -9.73 24.51 9.35
CA GLY A 55 -9.46 24.99 7.99
C GLY A 55 -8.05 24.67 7.46
N PHE A 56 -7.07 24.48 8.34
CA PHE A 56 -5.71 24.06 7.97
C PHE A 56 -5.52 22.55 8.11
N ALA A 57 -6.15 21.93 9.12
CA ALA A 57 -6.06 20.49 9.36
C ALA A 57 -6.56 19.66 8.17
N ILE A 58 -7.72 20.00 7.60
CA ILE A 58 -8.33 19.26 6.48
C ILE A 58 -7.39 19.13 5.26
N PRO A 59 -6.89 20.23 4.65
CA PRO A 59 -5.99 20.12 3.50
C PRO A 59 -4.66 19.45 3.85
N PHE A 60 -4.15 19.64 5.08
CA PHE A 60 -2.93 18.98 5.54
C PHE A 60 -3.06 17.46 5.59
N ILE A 61 -4.17 16.94 6.13
CA ILE A 61 -4.42 15.49 6.19
C ILE A 61 -4.65 14.93 4.80
N LEU A 62 -5.35 15.64 3.91
CA LEU A 62 -5.54 15.21 2.53
C LEU A 62 -4.21 15.11 1.76
N LEU A 63 -3.28 16.02 2.02
CA LEU A 63 -1.91 15.94 1.49
C LEU A 63 -1.21 14.67 2.01
N LEU A 64 -1.24 14.42 3.32
CA LEU A 64 -0.65 13.23 3.93
C LEU A 64 -1.32 11.94 3.41
N ALA A 65 -2.64 11.92 3.25
CA ALA A 65 -3.38 10.79 2.71
C ALA A 65 -3.01 10.51 1.24
N SER A 66 -2.75 11.55 0.45
CA SER A 66 -2.28 11.40 -0.94
C SER A 66 -0.88 10.76 -0.98
N ILE A 67 0.03 11.21 -0.10
CA ILE A 67 1.36 10.60 0.06
C ILE A 67 1.23 9.12 0.47
N GLN A 68 0.30 8.81 1.38
CA GLN A 68 0.03 7.42 1.78
C GLN A 68 -0.37 6.56 0.59
N VAL A 69 -1.31 7.01 -0.26
CA VAL A 69 -1.73 6.23 -1.45
C VAL A 69 -0.55 5.97 -2.38
N ILE A 70 0.31 6.96 -2.63
CA ILE A 70 1.50 6.80 -3.49
C ILE A 70 2.49 5.79 -2.86
N MET A 71 2.77 5.90 -1.56
CA MET A 71 3.66 4.98 -0.87
C MET A 71 3.12 3.55 -0.85
N GLN A 72 1.81 3.37 -0.69
CA GLN A 72 1.16 2.07 -0.77
C GLN A 72 1.37 1.45 -2.17
N LEU A 73 1.15 2.23 -3.22
CA LEU A 73 1.39 1.78 -4.60
C LEU A 73 2.87 1.45 -4.86
N TYR A 74 3.81 2.25 -4.34
CA TYR A 74 5.25 2.00 -4.50
C TYR A 74 5.70 0.68 -3.83
N VAL A 75 5.22 0.41 -2.61
CA VAL A 75 5.55 -0.83 -1.89
C VAL A 75 4.96 -2.05 -2.60
N PHE A 76 3.73 -1.96 -3.13
CA PHE A 76 3.14 -3.05 -3.91
C PHE A 76 3.83 -3.28 -5.26
N MET A 77 4.30 -2.22 -5.91
CA MET A 77 4.99 -2.32 -7.21
C MET A 77 6.41 -2.88 -7.08
N HIS A 78 7.07 -2.70 -5.92
CA HIS A 78 8.39 -3.24 -5.67
C HIS A 78 8.37 -4.68 -5.13
N MET A 79 7.20 -5.20 -4.77
CA MET A 79 7.03 -6.62 -4.48
C MET A 79 6.98 -7.41 -5.79
N ASN A 80 8.16 -7.85 -6.22
CA ASN A 80 8.36 -8.99 -7.11
C ASN A 80 8.35 -8.68 -8.62
N HIS A 81 9.53 -8.86 -9.21
CA HIS A 81 9.77 -8.81 -10.63
C HIS A 81 8.94 -9.89 -11.34
N GLY A 82 7.89 -9.49 -12.07
CA GLY A 82 7.34 -10.31 -13.15
C GLY A 82 5.84 -10.62 -13.14
N SER A 83 5.05 -10.22 -12.14
CA SER A 83 3.65 -10.61 -12.14
C SER A 83 2.74 -9.54 -12.78
N ARG A 84 2.31 -9.78 -14.02
CA ARG A 84 1.22 -9.04 -14.71
C ARG A 84 0.00 -8.81 -13.82
N TRP A 85 -0.22 -9.69 -12.83
CA TRP A 85 -1.26 -9.59 -11.81
C TRP A 85 -1.15 -8.37 -10.89
N ILE A 86 0.06 -7.91 -10.56
CA ILE A 86 0.25 -6.73 -9.69
C ILE A 86 -0.28 -5.48 -10.39
N ASN A 87 0.01 -5.34 -11.68
CA ASN A 87 -0.49 -4.22 -12.47
C ASN A 87 -2.02 -4.25 -12.57
N VAL A 88 -2.61 -5.44 -12.80
CA VAL A 88 -4.07 -5.63 -12.79
C VAL A 88 -4.68 -5.26 -11.43
N MET A 89 -4.05 -5.66 -10.33
CA MET A 89 -4.52 -5.36 -8.98
C MET A 89 -4.41 -3.87 -8.65
N MET A 90 -3.41 -3.16 -9.16
CA MET A 90 -3.34 -1.70 -9.02
C MET A 90 -4.45 -0.99 -9.80
N TRP A 91 -4.68 -1.36 -11.07
CA TRP A 91 -5.75 -0.77 -11.86
C TRP A 91 -7.14 -1.06 -11.26
N ALA A 92 -7.34 -2.28 -10.74
CA ALA A 92 -8.56 -2.64 -10.02
C ALA A 92 -8.71 -1.84 -8.71
N GLY A 93 -7.64 -1.69 -7.94
CA GLY A 93 -7.65 -0.90 -6.71
C GLY A 93 -7.97 0.58 -6.96
N LEU A 94 -7.36 1.17 -7.99
CA LEU A 94 -7.64 2.54 -8.41
C LEU A 94 -9.08 2.70 -8.92
N PHE A 95 -9.57 1.74 -9.70
CA PHE A 95 -10.94 1.73 -10.19
C PHE A 95 -11.95 1.66 -9.04
N VAL A 96 -11.74 0.77 -8.07
CA VAL A 96 -12.61 0.65 -6.89
C VAL A 96 -12.55 1.92 -6.03
N ALA A 97 -11.37 2.49 -5.81
CA ALA A 97 -11.22 3.75 -5.08
C ALA A 97 -11.97 4.90 -5.79
N ALA A 98 -11.79 5.05 -7.10
CA ALA A 98 -12.47 6.07 -7.90
C ALA A 98 -13.99 5.89 -7.87
N MET A 99 -14.48 4.65 -8.02
CA MET A 99 -15.90 4.32 -7.93
C MET A 99 -16.47 4.62 -6.55
N THR A 100 -15.73 4.35 -5.49
CA THR A 100 -16.15 4.62 -4.10
C THR A 100 -16.27 6.12 -3.86
N VAL A 101 -15.27 6.91 -4.28
CA VAL A 101 -15.32 8.37 -4.17
C VAL A 101 -16.46 8.94 -5.01
N ALA A 102 -16.65 8.47 -6.24
CA ALA A 102 -17.76 8.89 -7.08
C ALA A 102 -19.13 8.56 -6.46
N ALA A 103 -19.30 7.35 -5.93
CA ALA A 103 -20.52 6.93 -5.26
C ALA A 103 -20.81 7.77 -4.01
N LEU A 104 -19.79 8.06 -3.17
CA LEU A 104 -19.93 8.92 -2.00
C LEU A 104 -20.26 10.37 -2.38
N MET A 105 -19.63 10.91 -3.42
CA MET A 105 -19.92 12.25 -3.94
C MET A 105 -21.37 12.36 -4.44
N ILE A 106 -21.85 11.34 -5.17
CA ILE A 106 -23.25 11.28 -5.62
C ILE A 106 -24.19 11.17 -4.41
N LEU A 107 -23.90 10.28 -3.46
CA LEU A 107 -24.74 10.09 -2.27
C LEU A 107 -24.84 11.36 -1.42
N ILE A 108 -23.72 12.00 -1.12
CA ILE A 108 -23.70 13.28 -0.38
C ILE A 108 -24.42 14.37 -1.17
N GLY A 109 -24.19 14.43 -2.49
CA GLY A 109 -24.88 15.35 -3.40
C GLY A 109 -26.40 15.15 -3.40
N VAL A 110 -26.89 13.91 -3.35
CA VAL A 110 -28.32 13.59 -3.26
C VAL A 110 -28.91 13.94 -1.90
N THR A 111 -28.14 13.82 -0.81
CA THR A 111 -28.64 14.14 0.54
C THR A 111 -28.58 15.63 0.92
N LYS A 112 -27.85 16.44 0.14
CA LYS A 112 -27.65 17.89 0.41
C LYS A 112 -28.59 18.78 -0.40
N TYR A 113 -29.46 18.19 -1.22
CA TYR A 113 -30.57 18.82 -1.93
C TYR A 113 -31.88 18.09 -1.62
#